data_AF-A0A7J9FWF2-F1
#
_entry.id   AF-A0A7J9FWF2-F1
#
_cell.length_a   1.000
_cell.length_b   1.000
_cell.length_c   1.000
_cell.angle_alpha   90.00
_cell.angle_beta   90.00
_cell.angle_gamma   90.00
#
_symmetry.space_group_name_H-M   'P 1'
#
loop_
_entity.id
_entity.type
_entity.pdbx_description
1 polymer ?
#
loop_
_entity_poly.entity_id
_entity_poly.type
_entity_poly.pdbx_seq_one_letter_code
_entity_poly.pdbx_strand_id
1 'polypeptide(L)'
;MKDCPKAREILVAGGLNNSLLDKNYINCIDWIDDVFRELDRKAAADFLTLLWNSWNGRNNMVFKGKMDAAEMICERAQPLSKDFRIFNLTEPAVLSNNLVKNNWKKPPVGCIKINVDATVLNGGLL
;
A
#
# COMPACT_ATOMS: atom_id res chain seq x y z
N MET A 1 9.16 -6.62 0.45
CA MET A 1 8.34 -5.88 -0.54
C MET A 1 9.25 -5.03 -1.41
N LYS A 2 10.16 -4.24 -0.82
CA LYS A 2 11.24 -3.53 -1.52
C LYS A 2 12.19 -4.41 -2.34
N ASP A 3 12.34 -5.69 -1.99
CA ASP A 3 13.27 -6.62 -2.66
C ASP A 3 12.70 -7.21 -3.97
N CYS A 4 11.41 -6.96 -4.26
CA CYS A 4 10.85 -7.26 -5.56
C CYS A 4 11.23 -6.13 -6.54
N PRO A 5 11.90 -6.40 -7.68
CA PRO A 5 12.35 -5.36 -8.60
C PRO A 5 11.23 -4.40 -9.03
N LYS A 6 10.04 -4.95 -9.32
CA LYS A 6 8.89 -4.16 -9.76
C LYS A 6 8.31 -3.27 -8.67
N ALA A 7 8.26 -3.78 -7.43
CA ALA A 7 7.87 -2.96 -6.29
C ALA A 7 8.93 -1.89 -5.98
N ARG A 8 10.22 -2.21 -6.14
CA ARG A 8 11.32 -1.24 -5.99
C ARG A 8 11.19 -0.09 -6.99
N GLU A 9 10.91 -0.38 -8.25
CA GLU A 9 10.64 0.64 -9.28
C GLU A 9 9.49 1.58 -8.85
N ILE A 10 8.38 1.03 -8.35
CA ILE A 10 7.24 1.81 -7.86
C ILE A 10 7.63 2.68 -6.66
N LEU A 11 8.39 2.12 -5.70
CA LEU A 11 8.83 2.85 -4.51
C LEU A 11 9.78 4.00 -4.85
N VAL A 12 10.70 3.79 -5.80
CA VAL A 12 11.60 4.83 -6.32
C VAL A 12 10.80 5.90 -7.07
N ALA A 13 9.88 5.49 -7.95
CA ALA A 13 9.02 6.41 -8.70
C ALA A 13 8.10 7.22 -7.77
N GLY A 14 7.69 6.65 -6.63
CA GLY A 14 6.94 7.34 -5.58
C GLY A 14 7.78 8.22 -4.65
N GLY A 15 9.10 8.32 -4.87
CA GLY A 15 9.99 9.24 -4.16
C GLY A 15 10.59 8.70 -2.85
N LEU A 16 10.54 7.39 -2.60
CA LEU A 16 11.17 6.80 -1.41
C LEU A 16 12.71 6.89 -1.51
N ASN A 17 13.36 7.30 -0.43
CA ASN A 17 14.83 7.44 -0.40
C ASN A 17 15.52 6.09 -0.66
N ASN A 18 16.54 6.10 -1.55
CA ASN A 18 17.37 4.93 -1.84
C ASN A 18 18.03 4.35 -0.58
N SER A 19 18.38 5.17 0.41
CA SER A 19 18.96 4.67 1.66
C SER A 19 18.02 3.71 2.42
N LEU A 20 16.70 3.96 2.37
CA LEU A 20 15.67 3.09 2.97
C LEU A 20 15.40 1.84 2.13
N LEU A 21 15.75 1.88 0.84
CA LEU A 21 15.63 0.73 -0.07
C LEU A 21 16.84 -0.20 0.03
N ASP A 22 18.04 0.37 0.21
CA ASP A 22 19.32 -0.34 0.12
C ASP A 22 19.78 -0.90 1.48
N LYS A 23 19.28 -0.36 2.60
CA LYS A 23 19.49 -0.95 3.93
C LYS A 23 18.95 -2.39 3.99
N ASN A 24 19.69 -3.24 4.71
CA ASN A 24 19.26 -4.60 5.03
C ASN A 24 18.46 -4.60 6.33
N TYR A 25 17.31 -5.25 6.30
CA TYR A 25 16.41 -5.39 7.46
C TYR A 25 16.15 -6.87 7.70
N ILE A 26 15.99 -7.25 8.97
CA ILE A 26 15.75 -8.65 9.36
C ILE A 26 14.36 -9.09 8.86
N ASN A 27 13.37 -8.19 8.94
CA ASN A 27 12.03 -8.44 8.45
C ASN A 27 11.39 -7.16 7.86
N CYS A 28 10.21 -7.31 7.26
CA CYS A 28 9.51 -6.19 6.61
C CYS A 28 8.92 -5.18 7.60
N ILE A 29 8.67 -5.57 8.85
CA ILE A 29 8.14 -4.68 9.89
C ILE A 29 9.24 -3.72 10.31
N ASP A 30 10.47 -4.19 10.52
CA ASP A 30 11.62 -3.34 10.85
C ASP A 30 11.86 -2.29 9.76
N TRP A 31 11.71 -2.69 8.49
CA TRP A 31 11.81 -1.77 7.36
C TRP A 31 10.69 -0.71 7.39
N ILE A 32 9.44 -1.13 7.59
CA ILE A 32 8.29 -0.20 7.64
C ILE A 32 8.41 0.74 8.85
N ASP A 33 8.90 0.26 10.00
CA ASP A 33 9.14 1.09 11.19
C ASP A 33 10.21 2.15 10.91
N ASP A 34 11.34 1.78 10.29
CA ASP A 34 12.40 2.74 9.91
C ASP A 34 11.87 3.77 8.90
N VAL A 35 11.07 3.35 7.92
CA VAL A 35 10.41 4.27 7.00
C VAL A 35 9.48 5.23 7.75
N PHE A 36 8.62 4.75 8.66
CA PHE A 36 7.71 5.63 9.42
C PHE A 36 8.40 6.54 10.43
N ARG A 37 9.63 6.25 10.85
CA ARG A 37 10.43 7.18 11.66
C ARG A 37 10.93 8.37 10.86
N GLU A 38 11.16 8.18 9.56
CA GLU A 38 11.64 9.21 8.64
C GLU A 38 10.50 9.99 7.97
N LEU A 39 9.29 9.42 7.93
CA LEU A 39 8.13 10.03 7.29
C LEU A 39 7.23 10.75 8.29
N ASP A 40 6.73 11.93 7.89
CA ASP A 40 5.63 12.56 8.60
C ASP A 40 4.30 11.79 8.38
N ARG A 41 3.25 12.15 9.12
CA ARG A 41 1.94 11.47 9.06
C ARG A 41 1.35 11.42 7.65
N LYS A 42 1.54 12.47 6.86
CA LYS A 42 1.01 12.54 5.50
C LYS A 42 1.83 11.67 4.57
N ALA A 43 3.15 11.79 4.61
CA ALA A 43 4.06 10.97 3.82
C ALA A 43 3.92 9.48 4.18
N ALA A 44 3.63 9.16 5.44
CA ALA A 44 3.30 7.81 5.88
C ALA A 44 1.99 7.29 5.24
N ALA A 45 0.95 8.12 5.18
CA ALA A 45 -0.30 7.76 4.51
C ALA A 45 -0.13 7.59 2.99
N ASP A 46 0.67 8.46 2.36
CA ASP A 46 1.02 8.37 0.94
C ASP A 46 1.84 7.10 0.66
N PHE A 47 2.81 6.79 1.52
CA PHE A 47 3.59 5.56 1.46
C PHE A 47 2.70 4.32 1.59
N LEU A 48 1.76 4.29 2.55
CA LEU A 48 0.78 3.20 2.67
C LEU A 48 -0.09 3.05 1.42
N THR A 49 -0.50 4.17 0.82
CA THR A 49 -1.28 4.19 -0.43
C THR A 49 -0.46 3.65 -1.61
N LEU A 50 0.83 3.97 -1.66
CA LEU A 50 1.77 3.43 -2.65
C LEU A 50 1.99 1.92 -2.48
N LEU A 51 2.17 1.44 -1.23
CA LEU A 51 2.28 0.01 -0.94
C LEU A 51 1.00 -0.73 -1.34
N TRP A 52 -0.17 -0.16 -1.06
CA TRP A 52 -1.46 -0.71 -1.46
C TRP A 52 -1.60 -0.80 -2.99
N ASN A 53 -1.23 0.26 -3.72
CA ASN A 53 -1.27 0.25 -5.17
C ASN A 53 -0.26 -0.72 -5.78
N SER A 54 0.94 -0.86 -5.19
CA SER A 54 1.91 -1.88 -5.58
C SER A 54 1.34 -3.29 -5.38
N TRP A 55 0.66 -3.54 -4.26
CA TRP A 55 -0.01 -4.82 -4.01
C TRP A 55 -1.14 -5.07 -5.01
N ASN A 56 -1.95 -4.06 -5.32
CA ASN A 56 -3.03 -4.15 -6.28
C ASN A 56 -2.50 -4.40 -7.71
N GLY A 57 -1.40 -3.75 -8.11
CA GLY A 57 -0.73 -4.00 -9.38
C GLY A 57 -0.25 -5.45 -9.50
N ARG A 58 0.35 -6.00 -8.44
CA ARG A 58 0.69 -7.43 -8.37
C ARG A 58 -0.55 -8.32 -8.49
N ASN A 59 -1.67 -7.98 -7.85
CA ASN A 59 -2.89 -8.77 -7.98
C ASN A 59 -3.43 -8.76 -9.41
N ASN A 60 -3.43 -7.61 -10.08
CA ASN A 60 -3.78 -7.54 -11.49
C ASN A 60 -2.88 -8.44 -12.36
N MET A 61 -1.57 -8.54 -12.06
CA MET A 61 -0.69 -9.50 -12.74
C MET A 61 -1.16 -10.95 -12.53
N VAL A 62 -1.46 -11.32 -11.29
CA VAL A 62 -1.87 -12.69 -10.94
C VAL A 62 -3.22 -13.05 -11.58
N PHE A 63 -4.20 -12.16 -11.57
CA PHE A 63 -5.57 -12.46 -12.01
C PHE A 63 -5.85 -12.11 -13.47
N LYS A 64 -5.15 -11.12 -14.04
CA LYS A 64 -5.38 -10.62 -15.41
C LYS A 64 -4.18 -10.78 -16.33
N GLY A 65 -3.08 -11.35 -15.83
CA GLY A 65 -1.85 -11.57 -16.60
C GLY A 65 -1.08 -10.30 -16.97
N LYS A 66 -1.45 -9.14 -16.43
CA LYS A 66 -0.79 -7.86 -16.72
C LYS A 66 -0.64 -6.97 -15.49
N MET A 67 0.51 -6.30 -15.42
CA MET A 67 0.79 -5.24 -14.45
C MET A 67 1.07 -3.94 -15.22
N ASP A 68 0.49 -2.85 -14.75
CA ASP A 68 0.75 -1.54 -15.34
C ASP A 68 2.18 -1.05 -15.04
N ALA A 69 2.64 -0.06 -15.78
CA ALA A 69 3.94 0.58 -15.53
C ALA A 69 3.98 1.19 -14.13
N ALA A 70 5.19 1.28 -13.55
CA ALA A 70 5.37 1.82 -12.20
C ALA A 70 4.81 3.25 -12.08
N GLU A 71 5.07 4.09 -13.09
CA GLU A 71 4.55 5.46 -13.20
C GLU A 71 3.01 5.48 -13.16
N MET A 72 2.33 4.64 -13.93
CA MET A 72 0.86 4.55 -13.91
C MET A 72 0.31 4.07 -12.56
N ILE A 73 1.03 3.18 -11.87
CA ILE A 73 0.67 2.72 -10.53
C ILE A 73 0.82 3.86 -9.51
N CYS A 74 1.87 4.67 -9.65
CA CYS A 74 2.10 5.87 -8.83
C CYS A 74 1.07 6.96 -9.12
N GLU A 75 0.76 7.24 -10.39
CA GLU A 75 -0.25 8.22 -10.80
C GLU A 75 -1.63 7.89 -10.23
N ARG A 76 -2.01 6.59 -10.17
CA ARG A 76 -3.27 6.18 -9.54
C ARG A 76 -3.28 6.37 -8.02
N ALA A 77 -2.11 6.45 -7.37
CA ALA A 77 -2.02 6.76 -5.96
C ALA A 77 -2.31 8.24 -5.65
N GLN A 78 -1.99 9.14 -6.58
CA GLN A 78 -2.13 10.59 -6.41
C GLN A 78 -3.58 11.06 -6.15
N PRO A 79 -4.61 10.67 -6.92
CA PRO A 79 -5.99 11.11 -6.68
C PRO A 79 -6.67 10.40 -5.49
N LEU A 80 -6.15 9.24 -5.07
CA LEU A 80 -6.62 8.54 -3.85
C LEU A 80 -6.18 9.26 -2.57
N SER A 81 -5.14 10.08 -2.66
CA SER A 81 -4.69 11.01 -1.63
C SER A 81 -4.96 12.45 -2.10
N LYS A 82 -6.24 12.84 -2.12
CA LYS A 82 -6.69 14.19 -2.54
C LYS A 82 -6.07 15.36 -1.75
N ASP A 83 -5.26 15.07 -0.73
CA ASP A 83 -4.51 16.02 0.09
C ASP A 83 -3.02 16.13 -0.33
N PHE A 84 -2.65 15.77 -1.56
CA PHE A 84 -1.27 15.69 -2.08
C PHE A 84 -0.46 17.01 -2.17
N ARG A 85 -0.51 17.89 -1.16
CA ARG A 85 0.54 18.88 -0.90
C ARG A 85 1.46 18.40 0.20
N ILE A 86 2.71 18.13 -0.18
CA ILE A 86 3.85 18.08 0.73
C ILE A 86 4.04 19.52 1.27
N PHE A 87 3.19 19.96 2.21
CA PHE A 87 3.47 20.90 3.31
C PHE A 87 2.17 21.34 4.06
N ASN A 88 2.26 21.26 5.40
CA ASN A 88 1.46 21.90 6.48
C ASN A 88 -0.06 21.67 6.57
N LEU A 89 -0.53 20.98 7.63
CA LEU A 89 -0.92 21.62 8.90
C LEU A 89 -1.16 20.59 10.03
N THR A 90 -0.96 21.11 11.23
CA THR A 90 -1.08 20.58 12.60
C THR A 90 -2.41 19.88 12.91
N GLU A 91 -2.42 18.55 13.04
CA GLU A 91 -3.38 17.86 13.92
C GLU A 91 -2.78 16.60 14.56
N PRO A 92 -3.09 16.33 15.85
CA PRO A 92 -2.57 15.15 16.56
C PRO A 92 -3.02 13.85 15.88
N ALA A 93 -2.17 12.82 15.96
CA ALA A 93 -2.44 11.50 15.42
C ALA A 93 -3.75 10.91 15.97
N VAL A 94 -4.68 10.57 15.07
CA VAL A 94 -5.91 9.84 15.38
C VAL A 94 -5.59 8.35 15.30
N LEU A 95 -4.87 7.81 16.28
CA LEU A 95 -4.81 6.37 16.48
C LEU A 95 -5.26 6.05 17.90
N SER A 96 -6.46 5.50 18.00
CA SER A 96 -7.00 4.91 19.22
C SER A 96 -6.15 3.69 19.58
N ASN A 97 -5.65 3.64 20.81
CA ASN A 97 -4.87 2.52 21.36
C ASN A 97 -5.69 1.21 21.53
N ASN A 98 -6.97 1.21 21.17
CA ASN A 98 -7.88 0.06 21.35
C ASN A 98 -8.14 -0.68 20.03
N LEU A 99 -7.11 -0.93 19.22
CA LEU A 99 -7.24 -1.86 18.08
C LEU A 99 -7.32 -3.30 18.63
N VAL A 100 -8.52 -3.87 18.62
CA VAL A 100 -8.70 -5.32 18.75
C VAL A 100 -7.92 -5.97 17.60
N LYS A 101 -6.77 -6.56 17.92
CA LYS A 101 -5.91 -7.27 16.97
C LYS A 101 -6.56 -8.57 16.53
N ASN A 102 -7.53 -8.48 15.62
CA ASN A 102 -7.96 -9.61 14.80
C ASN A 102 -6.90 -9.87 13.75
N ASN A 103 -5.77 -10.45 14.19
CA ASN A 103 -4.68 -10.81 13.31
C ASN A 103 -5.15 -11.89 12.34
N TRP A 104 -5.03 -11.62 11.04
CA TRP A 104 -5.28 -12.62 10.01
C TRP A 104 -4.38 -13.84 10.26
N LYS A 105 -4.98 -15.04 10.28
CA LYS A 105 -4.25 -16.32 10.34
C LYS A 105 -4.34 -17.02 9.00
N LYS A 106 -3.21 -17.59 8.57
CA LYS A 106 -3.16 -18.42 7.35
C LYS A 106 -4.09 -19.63 7.51
N PRO A 107 -4.92 -19.95 6.51
CA PRO A 107 -5.70 -21.18 6.52
C PRO A 107 -4.79 -22.42 6.63
N PRO A 108 -5.26 -23.50 7.29
CA PRO A 108 -4.55 -24.77 7.33
C PRO A 108 -4.25 -25.34 5.94
N VAL A 109 -3.27 -26.24 5.87
CA VAL A 109 -2.96 -26.99 4.65
C VAL A 109 -4.19 -27.81 4.22
N GLY A 110 -4.57 -27.72 2.94
CA GLY A 110 -5.78 -28.36 2.41
C GLY A 110 -7.02 -27.46 2.38
N CYS A 111 -6.98 -26.26 2.98
CA CYS A 111 -8.08 -25.30 2.90
C CYS A 111 -7.89 -24.31 1.74
N ILE A 112 -8.98 -24.06 0.99
CA ILE A 112 -9.03 -23.00 -0.04
C ILE A 112 -9.72 -21.77 0.57
N LYS A 113 -9.03 -20.63 0.60
CA LYS A 113 -9.63 -19.35 0.98
C LYS A 113 -10.29 -18.73 -0.25
N ILE A 114 -11.61 -18.59 -0.22
CA ILE A 114 -12.39 -17.89 -1.25
C ILE A 114 -12.87 -16.58 -0.63
N ASN A 115 -12.48 -15.44 -1.22
CA ASN A 115 -13.11 -14.16 -0.90
C ASN A 115 -14.24 -13.94 -1.91
N VAL A 116 -15.40 -13.52 -1.43
CA VAL A 116 -16.55 -13.16 -2.27
C VAL A 116 -16.89 -11.71 -1.98
N ASP A 117 -16.94 -10.90 -3.02
CA ASP A 117 -17.54 -9.57 -2.98
C ASP A 117 -18.71 -9.52 -3.98
N ALA A 118 -19.64 -8.61 -3.72
CA ALA A 118 -20.78 -8.35 -4.60
C ALA A 118 -21.07 -6.85 -4.58
N THR A 119 -21.48 -6.31 -5.72
CA THR A 119 -22.02 -4.96 -5.82
C THR A 119 -23.46 -5.04 -6.31
N VAL A 120 -24.36 -4.26 -5.72
CA VAL A 120 -25.73 -4.13 -6.20
C VAL A 120 -25.81 -2.88 -7.07
N LEU A 121 -26.22 -3.03 -8.32
CA LEU A 121 -26.55 -1.90 -9.18
C LEU A 121 -28.02 -1.54 -8.93
N ASN A 122 -28.28 -0.33 -8.44
CA ASN A 122 -29.65 0.20 -8.41
C ASN A 122 -30.08 0.45 -9.85
N GLY A 123 -31.00 -0.37 -10.35
CA GLY A 123 -31.58 -0.22 -11.68
C GLY A 123 -32.45 1.04 -11.77
N GLY A 124 -31.90 2.13 -12.31
CA GLY A 124 -32.70 3.17 -12.94
C GLY A 124 -33.08 2.69 -14.33
N LEU A 125 -34.38 2.49 -14.57
CA LEU A 125 -34.94 2.22 -15.90
C LEU A 125 -34.55 3.35 -16.88
N LEU A 126 -34.30 2.92 -18.12
CA LEU A 126 -34.18 3.73 -19.34
C LEU A 126 -35.32 4.75 -19.48
#